data_AF-A0A365K7C7-F1
#
_entry.id   AF-A0A365K7C7-F1
#
_cell.length_a   1.000
_cell.length_b   1.000
_cell.length_c   1.000
_cell.angle_alpha   90.00
_cell.angle_beta   90.00
_cell.angle_gamma   90.00
#
_symmetry.space_group_name_H-M   'P 1'
#
loop_
_entity.id
_entity.type
_entity.pdbx_description
1 polymer ?
#
loop_
_entity_poly.entity_id
_entity_poly.type
_entity_poly.pdbx_seq_one_letter_code
_entity_poly.pdbx_strand_id
1 'polypeptide(L)'
;MIELDRRYDPVQNNELIGQLLNDATPLEQTTRETEALFNDIKKDLPRVRIKRPVHFLEKLWSVFADEYEVADDNGYGTIVFGQDLFPEWKGKLDREYKKLDSTINRRVNIRDYGAVGDGITDCTEAFRKAIGNGRVEVTVPPGVYIVKGIRVPSWSRIVGAGKTASVIKLHPKAPKRSRLLTNSNYVTGNRNISVESLSLDWNVERLGQADRTNAWGNYSSCVTFAGVTYGWVRDVEAINPGLHCVDITSPLYNYAGDGMRGRGGSKYVWVDKVNGFGFGDDGLTTHHSDYVFVSNCHFSDPSGKAHKKGYSNSNGIEIDDGSRHVWLFNNSTSRCFGGIEIKAHANSSAASGVFISGHLSVNDNRSFNFRHIGHHLREDPESLSAYNIKAQRLVSLAPIETRLYKDSSPRSLVISGYRNVAINRFLFEGDPLYDYKGRPASAVQYRAEHISLSNGVVRGFRTAGSDISIMGGKQSARNVRVKNIMSVDSSDKTVAVGDDSKWIMVDGIRKQKADRL
;
A
#
# COMPACT_ATOMS: atom_id res chain seq x y z
N MET A 1 17.47 -5.22 -18.06
CA MET A 1 16.79 -4.77 -16.82
C MET A 1 15.30 -5.04 -17.02
N ILE A 2 14.59 -5.53 -16.01
CA ILE A 2 13.14 -5.74 -16.10
C ILE A 2 12.47 -4.36 -16.13
N GLU A 3 11.61 -4.12 -17.11
CA GLU A 3 10.78 -2.91 -17.17
C GLU A 3 9.32 -3.28 -16.92
N LEU A 4 8.73 -2.69 -15.88
CA LEU A 4 7.30 -2.79 -15.61
C LEU A 4 6.65 -1.47 -16.05
N ASP A 5 5.91 -1.50 -17.15
CA ASP A 5 5.16 -0.34 -17.61
C ASP A 5 3.71 -0.37 -17.08
N ARG A 6 2.96 0.71 -17.31
CA ARG A 6 1.57 0.83 -16.85
C ARG A 6 0.61 -0.28 -17.34
N ARG A 7 0.96 -0.99 -18.42
CA ARG A 7 0.17 -2.09 -19.02
C ARG A 7 0.63 -3.47 -18.56
N TYR A 8 1.67 -3.55 -17.74
CA TYR A 8 2.16 -4.79 -17.17
C TYR A 8 1.03 -5.58 -16.50
N ASP A 9 0.99 -6.89 -16.76
CA ASP A 9 0.00 -7.80 -16.17
C ASP A 9 0.49 -8.28 -14.79
N PRO A 10 -0.10 -7.80 -13.70
CA PRO A 10 0.37 -8.14 -12.37
C PRO A 10 0.11 -9.60 -11.95
N VAL A 11 -0.62 -10.39 -12.74
CA VAL A 11 -0.75 -11.84 -12.48
C VAL A 11 0.59 -12.54 -12.66
N GLN A 12 1.52 -11.97 -13.44
CA GLN A 12 2.87 -12.50 -13.65
C GLN A 12 3.80 -12.32 -12.44
N ASN A 13 3.40 -11.53 -11.44
CA ASN A 13 4.26 -11.18 -10.30
C ASN A 13 4.76 -12.39 -9.53
N ASN A 14 3.92 -13.39 -9.27
CA ASN A 14 4.34 -14.56 -8.48
C ASN A 14 5.51 -15.30 -9.15
N GLU A 15 5.38 -15.54 -10.45
CA GLU A 15 6.39 -16.23 -11.25
C GLU A 15 7.67 -15.40 -11.32
N LEU A 16 7.55 -14.11 -11.64
CA LEU A 16 8.71 -13.23 -11.77
C LEU A 16 9.46 -13.06 -10.43
N ILE A 17 8.74 -12.91 -9.32
CA ILE A 17 9.33 -12.88 -7.97
C ILE A 17 10.05 -14.21 -7.67
N GLY A 18 9.43 -15.34 -7.99
CA GLY A 18 10.03 -16.67 -7.80
C GLY A 18 11.32 -16.85 -8.60
N GLN A 19 11.31 -16.47 -9.88
CA GLN A 19 12.48 -16.50 -10.76
C GLN A 19 13.61 -15.60 -10.24
N LEU A 20 13.28 -14.39 -9.79
CA LEU A 20 14.26 -13.41 -9.29
C LEU A 20 14.89 -13.85 -7.96
N LEU A 21 14.09 -14.34 -7.01
CA LEU A 21 14.59 -14.85 -5.75
C LEU A 21 15.43 -16.13 -5.94
N ASN A 22 15.16 -16.89 -7.01
CA ASN A 22 15.78 -18.18 -7.31
C ASN A 22 15.77 -19.11 -6.07
N ASP A 23 14.61 -19.17 -5.42
CA ASP A 23 14.40 -19.88 -4.17
C ASP A 23 13.31 -20.93 -4.35
N ALA A 24 13.73 -22.20 -4.24
CA ALA A 24 12.84 -23.35 -4.40
C ALA A 24 12.03 -23.66 -3.12
N THR A 25 12.20 -22.89 -2.04
CA THR A 25 11.50 -23.14 -0.78
C THR A 25 9.99 -22.96 -0.95
N PRO A 26 9.16 -23.94 -0.56
CA PRO A 26 7.70 -23.81 -0.63
C PRO A 26 7.18 -22.60 0.14
N LEU A 27 6.10 -21.99 -0.36
CA LEU A 27 5.50 -20.80 0.27
C LEU A 27 5.00 -21.10 1.69
N GLU A 28 4.49 -22.30 1.93
CA GLU A 28 4.02 -22.73 3.26
C GLU A 28 5.18 -22.76 4.26
N GLN A 29 6.32 -23.34 3.87
CA GLN A 29 7.52 -23.35 4.70
C GLN A 29 8.05 -21.92 4.93
N THR A 30 8.15 -21.13 3.87
CA THR A 30 8.56 -19.72 3.95
C THR A 30 7.69 -18.94 4.94
N THR A 31 6.37 -19.15 4.91
CA THR A 31 5.42 -18.48 5.81
C THR A 31 5.61 -18.92 7.26
N ARG A 32 5.76 -20.23 7.52
CA ARG A 32 6.06 -20.75 8.87
C ARG A 32 7.37 -20.19 9.43
N GLU A 33 8.41 -20.13 8.61
CA GLU A 33 9.70 -19.54 8.99
C GLU A 33 9.56 -18.06 9.36
N THR A 34 8.84 -17.28 8.54
CA THR A 34 8.58 -15.86 8.79
C THR A 34 7.81 -15.65 10.09
N GLU A 35 6.80 -16.49 10.36
CA GLU A 35 6.04 -16.45 11.62
C GLU A 35 6.90 -16.82 12.83
N ALA A 36 7.78 -17.81 12.71
CA ALA A 36 8.72 -18.17 13.77
C ALA A 36 9.69 -17.01 14.06
N LEU A 37 10.27 -16.39 13.03
CA LEU A 37 11.15 -15.22 13.16
C LEU A 37 10.42 -14.04 13.84
N PHE A 38 9.16 -13.81 13.47
CA PHE A 38 8.34 -12.79 14.08
C PHE A 38 8.06 -13.07 15.55
N ASN A 39 7.63 -14.29 15.88
CA ASN A 39 7.31 -14.67 17.27
C ASN A 39 8.54 -14.62 18.19
N ASP A 40 9.73 -14.93 17.66
CA ASP A 40 11.00 -14.92 18.39
C ASP A 40 11.48 -13.48 18.73
N ILE A 41 11.14 -12.49 17.91
CA ILE A 41 11.48 -11.08 18.19
C ILE A 41 10.34 -10.30 18.86
N LYS A 42 9.09 -10.76 18.71
CA LYS A 42 7.90 -10.06 19.17
C LYS A 42 7.97 -9.89 20.69
N LYS A 43 7.91 -8.64 21.13
CA LYS A 43 7.66 -8.32 22.54
C LYS A 43 6.22 -7.93 22.79
N ASP A 44 5.81 -8.06 24.05
CA ASP A 44 4.51 -7.60 24.53
C ASP A 44 4.29 -6.13 24.19
N LEU A 45 3.07 -5.83 23.74
CA LEU A 45 2.64 -4.47 23.42
C LEU A 45 2.72 -3.61 24.69
N PRO A 46 3.18 -2.35 24.60
CA PRO A 46 3.20 -1.48 25.77
C PRO A 46 1.76 -1.31 26.30
N ARG A 47 1.54 -1.73 27.55
CA ARG A 47 0.29 -1.48 28.29
C ARG A 47 0.17 -0.04 28.79
N VAL A 48 1.20 0.79 28.60
CA VAL A 48 1.30 2.11 29.23
C VAL A 48 0.98 3.21 28.24
N ARG A 49 -0.18 3.85 28.43
CA ARG A 49 -0.52 5.13 27.80
C ARG A 49 0.30 6.24 28.45
N ILE A 50 1.40 6.67 27.83
CA ILE A 50 2.05 7.91 28.24
C ILE A 50 1.14 9.07 27.82
N LYS A 51 0.67 9.86 28.79
CA LYS A 51 -0.15 11.04 28.52
C LYS A 51 0.71 12.11 27.84
N ARG A 52 0.58 12.27 26.52
CA ARG A 52 1.09 13.43 25.80
C ARG A 52 0.12 14.61 25.97
N PRO A 53 0.60 15.87 26.05
CA PRO A 53 -0.27 17.03 25.92
C PRO A 53 -1.02 17.01 24.58
N VAL A 54 -2.35 16.96 24.66
CA VAL A 54 -3.26 16.94 23.50
C VAL A 54 -3.49 18.37 23.02
N HIS A 55 -3.26 18.63 21.73
CA HIS A 55 -3.49 19.95 21.15
C HIS A 55 -4.99 20.20 20.89
N PHE A 56 -5.40 21.47 20.83
CA PHE A 56 -6.81 21.85 20.63
C PHE A 56 -7.46 21.21 19.39
N LEU A 57 -6.72 21.11 18.27
CA LEU A 57 -7.20 20.47 17.05
C LEU A 57 -7.40 18.96 17.20
N GLU A 58 -6.50 18.27 17.92
CA GLU A 58 -6.63 16.83 18.20
C GLU A 58 -7.87 16.54 19.05
N LYS A 59 -8.18 17.43 20.01
CA LYS A 59 -9.40 17.33 20.83
C LYS A 59 -10.69 17.48 20.03
N LEU A 60 -10.67 18.22 18.91
CA LEU A 60 -11.82 18.30 18.01
C LEU A 60 -12.01 17.00 17.23
N TRP A 61 -10.90 16.39 16.78
CA TRP A 61 -10.92 15.11 16.05
C TRP A 61 -11.30 13.91 16.92
N SER A 62 -11.00 13.96 18.23
CA SER A 62 -11.28 12.84 19.15
C SER A 62 -12.78 12.53 19.30
N VAL A 63 -13.67 13.48 19.03
CA VAL A 63 -15.13 13.27 19.01
C VAL A 63 -15.55 12.24 17.95
N PHE A 64 -14.78 12.15 16.86
CA PHE A 64 -15.01 11.25 15.73
C PHE A 64 -13.97 10.12 15.67
N ALA A 65 -13.29 9.85 16.78
CA ALA A 65 -12.24 8.84 16.87
C ALA A 65 -12.63 7.69 17.81
N ASP A 66 -12.05 6.52 17.52
CA ASP A 66 -12.01 5.37 18.42
C ASP A 66 -10.58 5.16 18.92
N GLU A 67 -10.43 4.40 20.00
CA GLU A 67 -9.11 3.98 20.46
C GLU A 67 -8.45 3.07 19.44
N TYR A 68 -7.14 3.23 19.25
CA TYR A 68 -6.35 2.38 18.39
C TYR A 68 -5.76 1.22 19.18
N GLU A 69 -6.03 0.00 18.72
CA GLU A 69 -5.45 -1.21 19.30
C GLU A 69 -4.56 -1.90 18.29
N VAL A 70 -3.31 -2.18 18.67
CA VAL A 70 -2.34 -2.89 17.82
C VAL A 70 -2.64 -4.39 17.72
N ALA A 71 -3.29 -4.96 18.75
CA ALA A 71 -3.66 -6.36 18.76
C ALA A 71 -4.77 -6.62 17.73
N ASP A 72 -4.74 -7.82 17.13
CA ASP A 72 -5.88 -8.32 16.37
C ASP A 72 -6.83 -9.05 17.32
N ASP A 73 -7.94 -8.43 17.69
CA ASP A 73 -8.95 -9.04 18.57
C ASP A 73 -9.52 -10.35 17.99
N ASN A 74 -9.53 -10.48 16.66
CA ASN A 74 -10.04 -11.67 16.00
C ASN A 74 -8.96 -12.73 15.77
N GLY A 75 -7.69 -12.38 15.99
CA GLY A 75 -6.54 -13.28 15.85
C GLY A 75 -6.42 -13.95 14.48
N TYR A 76 -6.84 -13.29 13.39
CA TYR A 76 -6.91 -13.93 12.09
C TYR A 76 -5.51 -14.29 11.57
N GLY A 77 -5.37 -15.55 11.18
CA GLY A 77 -4.15 -16.09 10.62
C GLY A 77 -4.01 -15.87 9.11
N THR A 78 -2.96 -16.47 8.57
CA THR A 78 -2.73 -16.60 7.14
C THR A 78 -2.88 -18.06 6.74
N ILE A 79 -3.62 -18.32 5.66
CA ILE A 79 -3.76 -19.63 5.05
C ILE A 79 -2.90 -19.67 3.79
N VAL A 80 -2.09 -20.73 3.66
CA VAL A 80 -1.27 -20.99 2.48
C VAL A 80 -1.72 -22.29 1.84
N PHE A 81 -1.90 -22.28 0.53
CA PHE A 81 -2.23 -23.48 -0.25
C PHE A 81 -1.42 -23.47 -1.55
N GLY A 82 -0.45 -24.39 -1.67
CA GLY A 82 0.46 -24.41 -2.80
C GLY A 82 1.26 -23.11 -2.91
N GLN A 83 1.03 -22.35 -3.98
CA GLN A 83 1.66 -21.05 -4.24
C GLN A 83 0.74 -19.86 -3.92
N ASP A 84 -0.47 -20.11 -3.42
CA ASP A 84 -1.43 -19.07 -3.04
C ASP A 84 -1.42 -18.79 -1.54
N LEU A 85 -1.76 -17.56 -1.20
CA LEU A 85 -1.84 -17.07 0.17
C LEU A 85 -3.06 -16.20 0.36
N PHE A 86 -3.80 -16.47 1.42
CA PHE A 86 -5.00 -15.72 1.77
C PHE A 86 -5.03 -15.40 3.27
N PRO A 87 -5.57 -14.25 3.68
CA PRO A 87 -5.98 -14.08 5.06
C PRO A 87 -7.07 -15.09 5.42
N GLU A 88 -7.07 -15.60 6.65
CA GLU A 88 -8.07 -16.57 7.12
C GLU A 88 -9.51 -16.05 6.97
N TRP A 89 -9.72 -14.75 7.21
CA TRP A 89 -11.02 -14.11 7.04
C TRP A 89 -11.52 -14.09 5.59
N LYS A 90 -10.68 -14.39 4.58
CA LYS A 90 -11.07 -14.39 3.16
C LYS A 90 -12.24 -15.33 2.88
N GLY A 91 -12.34 -16.47 3.57
CA GLY A 91 -13.48 -17.38 3.43
C GLY A 91 -14.80 -16.73 3.86
N LYS A 92 -14.79 -15.80 4.82
CA LYS A 92 -15.96 -14.98 5.19
C LYS A 92 -16.32 -14.00 4.08
N LEU A 93 -15.32 -13.35 3.49
CA LEU A 93 -15.54 -12.46 2.35
C LEU A 93 -16.12 -13.22 1.14
N ASP A 94 -15.63 -14.42 0.84
CA ASP A 94 -16.15 -15.22 -0.29
C ASP A 94 -17.60 -15.66 -0.09
N ARG A 95 -18.01 -15.96 1.15
CA ARG A 95 -19.44 -16.19 1.46
C ARG A 95 -20.28 -14.93 1.24
N GLU A 96 -19.75 -13.77 1.61
CA GLU A 96 -20.43 -12.49 1.40
C GLU A 96 -20.49 -12.07 -0.07
N TYR A 97 -19.55 -12.52 -0.91
CA TYR A 97 -19.63 -12.35 -2.36
C TYR A 97 -20.74 -13.21 -2.96
N LYS A 98 -20.85 -14.50 -2.55
CA LYS A 98 -21.98 -15.36 -2.95
C LYS A 98 -23.32 -14.78 -2.52
N LYS A 99 -23.37 -14.20 -1.30
CA LYS A 99 -24.56 -13.52 -0.79
C LYS A 99 -24.89 -12.25 -1.56
N LEU A 100 -23.88 -11.50 -2.02
CA LEU A 100 -24.09 -10.36 -2.91
C LEU A 100 -24.78 -10.82 -4.19
N ASP A 101 -24.24 -11.84 -4.85
CA ASP A 101 -24.81 -12.37 -6.09
C ASP A 101 -26.24 -12.88 -5.91
N SER A 102 -26.54 -13.59 -4.81
CA SER A 102 -27.90 -14.08 -4.53
C SER A 102 -28.88 -12.98 -4.09
N THR A 103 -28.39 -11.83 -3.62
CA THR A 103 -29.24 -10.70 -3.19
C THR A 103 -29.60 -9.78 -4.35
N ILE A 104 -28.83 -9.83 -5.44
CA ILE A 104 -29.11 -9.07 -6.66
C ILE A 104 -30.37 -9.62 -7.31
N ASN A 105 -31.38 -8.77 -7.43
CA ASN A 105 -32.66 -9.12 -8.06
C ASN A 105 -32.86 -8.38 -9.40
N ARG A 106 -31.89 -7.55 -9.79
CA ARG A 106 -31.92 -6.78 -11.03
C ARG A 106 -30.55 -6.80 -11.68
N ARG A 107 -30.48 -7.29 -12.91
CA ARG A 107 -29.27 -7.24 -13.75
C ARG A 107 -29.60 -6.42 -14.98
N VAL A 108 -28.85 -5.35 -15.22
CA VAL A 108 -29.19 -4.36 -16.25
C VAL A 108 -27.99 -3.95 -17.07
N ASN A 109 -28.21 -3.69 -18.35
CA ASN A 109 -27.23 -3.04 -19.20
C ASN A 109 -27.36 -1.53 -19.04
N ILE A 110 -26.24 -0.82 -18.88
CA ILE A 110 -26.24 0.64 -18.73
C ILE A 110 -26.85 1.37 -19.94
N ARG A 111 -26.79 0.76 -21.14
CA ARG A 111 -27.39 1.32 -22.38
C ARG A 111 -28.91 1.37 -22.34
N ASP A 112 -29.56 0.44 -21.63
CA ASP A 112 -31.02 0.42 -21.46
C ASP A 112 -31.52 1.64 -20.67
N TYR A 113 -30.61 2.31 -19.96
CA TYR A 113 -30.88 3.53 -19.19
C TYR A 113 -30.43 4.81 -19.91
N GLY A 114 -30.05 4.71 -21.19
CA GLY A 114 -29.70 5.83 -22.05
C GLY A 114 -28.21 6.21 -22.08
N ALA A 115 -27.31 5.37 -21.53
CA ALA A 115 -25.88 5.60 -21.68
C ALA A 115 -25.39 5.23 -23.09
N VAL A 116 -24.62 6.12 -23.71
CA VAL A 116 -24.15 5.94 -25.10
C VAL A 116 -22.78 5.27 -25.15
N GLY A 117 -21.81 5.74 -24.35
CA GLY A 117 -20.44 5.22 -24.37
C GLY A 117 -19.56 5.76 -25.51
N ASP A 118 -19.88 6.96 -26.03
CA ASP A 118 -19.22 7.64 -27.16
C ASP A 118 -18.03 8.55 -26.75
N GLY A 119 -17.73 8.65 -25.46
CA GLY A 119 -16.70 9.55 -24.92
C GLY A 119 -17.11 11.03 -24.86
N ILE A 120 -18.36 11.36 -25.17
CA ILE A 120 -18.86 12.75 -25.25
C ILE A 120 -20.11 12.92 -24.38
N THR A 121 -21.09 12.03 -24.53
CA THR A 121 -22.40 12.11 -23.88
C THR A 121 -22.29 11.90 -22.37
N ASP A 122 -22.85 12.84 -21.59
CA ASP A 122 -22.95 12.73 -20.14
C ASP A 122 -23.91 11.60 -19.73
N CYS A 123 -23.35 10.47 -19.31
CA CYS A 123 -24.04 9.25 -18.91
C CYS A 123 -24.38 9.24 -17.40
N THR A 124 -24.16 10.34 -16.66
CA THR A 124 -24.37 10.38 -15.19
C THR A 124 -25.78 9.92 -14.80
N GLU A 125 -26.80 10.41 -15.51
CA GLU A 125 -28.19 10.10 -15.20
C GLU A 125 -28.55 8.64 -15.49
N ALA A 126 -27.96 8.06 -16.55
CA ALA A 126 -28.12 6.64 -16.86
C ALA A 126 -27.57 5.76 -15.73
N PHE A 127 -26.38 6.08 -15.20
CA PHE A 127 -25.83 5.38 -14.03
C PHE A 127 -26.69 5.57 -12.78
N ARG A 128 -27.18 6.79 -12.53
CA ARG A 128 -28.06 7.06 -11.38
C ARG A 128 -29.33 6.21 -11.43
N LYS A 129 -29.99 6.13 -12.59
CA LYS A 129 -31.20 5.32 -12.79
C LYS A 129 -30.91 3.82 -12.74
N ALA A 130 -29.85 3.37 -13.41
CA ALA A 130 -29.45 1.97 -13.44
C ALA A 130 -29.05 1.46 -12.06
N ILE A 131 -28.40 2.27 -11.22
CA ILE A 131 -28.01 1.87 -9.86
C ILE A 131 -29.21 1.93 -8.91
N GLY A 132 -29.99 3.02 -8.95
CA GLY A 132 -31.14 3.21 -8.07
C GLY A 132 -30.79 3.04 -6.59
N ASN A 133 -31.55 2.20 -5.88
CA ASN A 133 -31.37 1.93 -4.45
C ASN A 133 -30.48 0.71 -4.15
N GLY A 134 -29.80 0.15 -5.16
CA GLY A 134 -28.95 -1.03 -5.03
C GLY A 134 -29.65 -2.34 -5.35
N ARG A 135 -29.13 -3.46 -4.81
CA ARG A 135 -29.52 -4.85 -5.15
C ARG A 135 -29.45 -5.13 -6.65
N VAL A 136 -28.43 -4.57 -7.29
CA VAL A 136 -28.31 -4.52 -8.74
C VAL A 136 -26.93 -4.91 -9.21
N GLU A 137 -26.87 -5.59 -10.35
CA GLU A 137 -25.69 -5.64 -11.20
C GLU A 137 -25.89 -4.73 -12.40
N VAL A 138 -24.99 -3.76 -12.57
CA VAL A 138 -24.94 -2.88 -13.73
C VAL A 138 -23.81 -3.36 -14.64
N THR A 139 -24.17 -3.88 -15.81
CA THR A 139 -23.22 -4.23 -16.86
C THR A 139 -22.90 -3.00 -17.70
N VAL A 140 -21.61 -2.73 -17.88
CA VAL A 140 -21.09 -1.62 -18.70
C VAL A 140 -20.41 -2.24 -19.94
N PRO A 141 -21.05 -2.21 -21.13
CA PRO A 141 -20.44 -2.71 -22.36
C PRO A 141 -19.17 -1.94 -22.75
N PRO A 142 -18.46 -2.36 -23.81
CA PRO A 142 -17.36 -1.57 -24.36
C PRO A 142 -17.79 -0.16 -24.76
N GLY A 143 -16.97 0.84 -24.45
CA GLY A 143 -17.23 2.25 -24.72
C GLY A 143 -16.59 3.17 -23.67
N VAL A 144 -16.65 4.48 -23.93
CA VAL A 144 -16.17 5.54 -23.02
C VAL A 144 -17.37 6.30 -22.47
N TYR A 145 -17.64 6.15 -21.18
CA TYR A 145 -18.82 6.67 -20.51
C TYR A 145 -18.45 7.88 -19.66
N ILE A 146 -18.88 9.07 -20.10
CA ILE A 146 -18.60 10.31 -19.37
C ILE A 146 -19.56 10.46 -18.19
N VAL A 147 -19.04 10.69 -16.97
CA VAL A 147 -19.86 10.86 -15.76
C VAL A 147 -19.33 11.97 -14.86
N LYS A 148 -20.18 12.55 -14.01
CA LYS A 148 -19.78 13.55 -12.98
C LYS A 148 -19.42 12.92 -11.62
N GLY A 149 -19.48 11.60 -11.54
CA GLY A 149 -19.25 10.78 -10.34
C GLY A 149 -20.37 9.75 -10.15
N ILE A 150 -20.02 8.59 -9.60
CA ILE A 150 -20.93 7.47 -9.39
C ILE A 150 -21.02 7.17 -7.89
N ARG A 151 -22.24 7.06 -7.37
CA ARG A 151 -22.53 6.65 -5.99
C ARG A 151 -23.14 5.25 -5.97
N VAL A 152 -22.50 4.34 -5.24
CA VAL A 152 -22.86 2.93 -5.20
C VAL A 152 -23.46 2.57 -3.83
N PRO A 153 -24.75 2.25 -3.74
CA PRO A 153 -25.38 1.80 -2.51
C PRO A 153 -25.03 0.34 -2.22
N SER A 154 -25.39 -0.13 -1.02
CA SER A 154 -25.17 -1.52 -0.61
C SER A 154 -25.79 -2.52 -1.59
N TRP A 155 -25.21 -3.72 -1.65
CA TRP A 155 -25.67 -4.82 -2.49
C TRP A 155 -25.63 -4.50 -3.99
N SER A 156 -24.56 -3.87 -4.46
CA SER A 156 -24.46 -3.45 -5.85
C SER A 156 -23.16 -3.90 -6.49
N ARG A 157 -23.23 -4.24 -7.78
CA ARG A 157 -22.09 -4.61 -8.62
C ARG A 157 -22.07 -3.72 -9.85
N ILE A 158 -20.90 -3.20 -10.21
CA ILE A 158 -20.64 -2.56 -11.49
C ILE A 158 -19.60 -3.41 -12.20
N VAL A 159 -19.96 -3.96 -13.37
CA VAL A 159 -19.13 -4.93 -14.09
C VAL A 159 -18.96 -4.45 -15.53
N GLY A 160 -17.74 -4.20 -15.95
CA GLY A 160 -17.44 -3.87 -17.34
C GLY A 160 -17.07 -5.08 -18.20
N ALA A 161 -16.65 -4.81 -19.44
CA ALA A 161 -16.19 -5.81 -20.39
C ALA A 161 -14.66 -6.04 -20.36
N GLY A 162 -13.97 -5.48 -19.37
CA GLY A 162 -12.51 -5.54 -19.19
C GLY A 162 -11.86 -4.16 -19.16
N LYS A 163 -10.63 -4.11 -18.63
CA LYS A 163 -9.75 -2.93 -18.70
C LYS A 163 -9.62 -2.47 -20.14
N THR A 164 -9.58 -1.15 -20.35
CA THR A 164 -9.54 -0.44 -21.65
C THR A 164 -10.78 -0.62 -22.54
N ALA A 165 -11.53 -1.72 -22.42
CA ALA A 165 -12.76 -1.95 -23.17
C ALA A 165 -13.91 -1.09 -22.65
N SER A 166 -14.15 -1.12 -21.33
CA SER A 166 -15.18 -0.31 -20.67
C SER A 166 -14.51 0.78 -19.84
N VAL A 167 -14.57 2.03 -20.31
CA VAL A 167 -13.94 3.17 -19.63
C VAL A 167 -15.02 4.07 -19.05
N ILE A 168 -15.04 4.25 -17.74
CA ILE A 168 -15.82 5.31 -17.10
C ILE A 168 -14.89 6.49 -16.87
N LYS A 169 -15.18 7.62 -17.48
CA LYS A 169 -14.30 8.80 -17.47
C LYS A 169 -15.00 10.01 -16.84
N LEU A 170 -14.28 10.73 -15.99
CA LEU A 170 -14.82 11.90 -15.32
C LEU A 170 -15.04 13.05 -16.32
N HIS A 171 -16.19 13.70 -16.22
CA HIS A 171 -16.62 14.76 -17.13
C HIS A 171 -15.62 15.93 -17.17
N PRO A 172 -15.32 16.51 -18.35
CA PRO A 172 -14.43 17.68 -18.49
C PRO A 172 -14.78 18.92 -17.61
N LYS A 173 -16.02 19.02 -17.13
CA LYS A 173 -16.51 20.11 -16.26
C LYS A 173 -16.71 19.67 -14.81
N ALA A 174 -16.38 18.43 -14.47
CA ALA A 174 -16.49 17.95 -13.10
C ALA A 174 -15.51 18.70 -12.19
N PRO A 175 -15.93 19.10 -10.98
CA PRO A 175 -15.06 19.84 -10.08
C PRO A 175 -13.84 19.00 -9.66
N LYS A 176 -12.76 19.67 -9.26
CA LYS A 176 -11.55 19.02 -8.73
C LYS A 176 -11.83 18.07 -7.57
N ARG A 177 -12.84 18.36 -6.74
CA ARG A 177 -13.20 17.50 -5.60
C ARG A 177 -13.96 16.22 -5.99
N SER A 178 -14.32 15.99 -7.24
CA SER A 178 -15.12 14.81 -7.59
C SER A 178 -14.37 13.51 -7.29
N ARG A 179 -15.06 12.56 -6.65
CA ARG A 179 -14.66 11.14 -6.66
C ARG A 179 -15.33 10.50 -7.87
N LEU A 180 -14.59 9.71 -8.64
CA LEU A 180 -15.16 9.11 -9.84
C LEU A 180 -16.17 8.01 -9.46
N LEU A 181 -15.82 7.13 -8.54
CA LEU A 181 -16.70 6.10 -7.98
C LEU A 181 -16.54 6.04 -6.46
N THR A 182 -17.66 6.04 -5.75
CA THR A 182 -17.68 5.91 -4.29
C THR A 182 -18.94 5.24 -3.78
N ASN A 183 -18.92 4.68 -2.57
CA ASN A 183 -20.15 4.26 -1.90
C ASN A 183 -21.08 5.46 -1.58
N SER A 184 -22.38 5.20 -1.49
CA SER A 184 -23.41 6.25 -1.40
C SER A 184 -23.53 6.93 -0.03
N ASN A 185 -23.31 6.19 1.06
CA ASN A 185 -23.55 6.64 2.44
C ASN A 185 -22.26 6.56 3.26
N TYR A 186 -21.76 7.72 3.69
CA TYR A 186 -20.57 7.87 4.51
C TYR A 186 -20.89 8.01 6.01
N VAL A 187 -22.16 8.18 6.39
CA VAL A 187 -22.53 8.33 7.80
C VAL A 187 -22.56 6.97 8.48
N THR A 188 -23.26 6.01 7.88
CA THR A 188 -23.39 4.65 8.41
C THR A 188 -22.60 3.63 7.58
N GLY A 189 -21.89 4.08 6.56
CA GLY A 189 -21.22 3.21 5.61
C GLY A 189 -22.18 2.49 4.65
N ASN A 190 -21.61 1.63 3.82
CA ASN A 190 -22.34 0.69 2.97
C ASN A 190 -21.73 -0.71 3.09
N ARG A 191 -22.35 -1.69 2.44
CA ARG A 191 -21.85 -3.06 2.44
C ARG A 191 -22.08 -3.82 1.15
N ASN A 192 -21.25 -4.82 0.92
CA ASN A 192 -21.32 -5.71 -0.24
C ASN A 192 -21.36 -4.91 -1.55
N ILE A 193 -20.28 -4.21 -1.86
CA ILE A 193 -20.11 -3.42 -3.08
C ILE A 193 -18.97 -4.00 -3.91
N SER A 194 -19.21 -4.22 -5.20
CA SER A 194 -18.19 -4.71 -6.14
C SER A 194 -18.04 -3.78 -7.35
N VAL A 195 -16.79 -3.55 -7.76
CA VAL A 195 -16.42 -2.88 -9.02
C VAL A 195 -15.44 -3.78 -9.76
N GLU A 196 -15.80 -4.18 -10.99
CA GLU A 196 -15.13 -5.28 -11.69
C GLU A 196 -14.89 -4.97 -13.18
N SER A 197 -13.73 -5.39 -13.70
CA SER A 197 -13.44 -5.51 -15.14
C SER A 197 -13.72 -4.24 -15.95
N LEU A 198 -13.14 -3.10 -15.56
CA LEU A 198 -13.29 -1.81 -16.25
C LEU A 198 -12.13 -0.85 -15.97
N SER A 199 -12.02 0.20 -16.77
CA SER A 199 -11.13 1.34 -16.49
C SER A 199 -11.89 2.53 -15.90
N LEU A 200 -11.27 3.19 -14.94
CA LEU A 200 -11.74 4.41 -14.27
C LEU A 200 -10.74 5.53 -14.58
N ASP A 201 -11.12 6.46 -15.43
CA ASP A 201 -10.29 7.61 -15.81
C ASP A 201 -10.78 8.87 -15.11
N TRP A 202 -10.03 9.36 -14.13
CA TRP A 202 -10.39 10.57 -13.41
C TRP A 202 -10.18 11.85 -14.24
N ASN A 203 -9.55 11.75 -15.41
CA ASN A 203 -9.42 12.83 -16.38
C ASN A 203 -8.73 14.05 -15.77
N VAL A 204 -7.51 13.87 -15.24
CA VAL A 204 -6.73 14.97 -14.63
C VAL A 204 -6.47 16.12 -15.61
N GLU A 205 -6.37 15.80 -16.90
CA GLU A 205 -6.12 16.74 -17.99
C GLU A 205 -7.19 17.84 -18.04
N ARG A 206 -8.42 17.56 -17.57
CA ARG A 206 -9.50 18.56 -17.49
C ARG A 206 -9.13 19.76 -16.61
N LEU A 207 -8.18 19.60 -15.68
CA LEU A 207 -7.75 20.67 -14.78
C LEU A 207 -6.75 21.63 -15.44
N GLY A 208 -6.23 21.33 -16.64
CA GLY A 208 -5.26 22.15 -17.34
C GLY A 208 -3.98 22.36 -16.50
N GLN A 209 -3.60 23.62 -16.30
CA GLN A 209 -2.37 24.02 -15.60
C GLN A 209 -2.56 24.17 -14.08
N ALA A 210 -3.46 23.41 -13.46
CA ALA A 210 -3.67 23.48 -12.02
C ALA A 210 -2.39 23.12 -11.23
N ASP A 211 -2.05 23.96 -10.25
CA ASP A 211 -0.87 23.76 -9.38
C ASP A 211 -0.93 22.45 -8.58
N ARG A 212 -2.14 22.09 -8.13
CA ARG A 212 -2.40 20.85 -7.39
C ARG A 212 -3.66 20.15 -7.85
N THR A 213 -3.59 18.83 -7.91
CA THR A 213 -4.67 17.97 -8.40
C THR A 213 -5.62 17.48 -7.30
N ASN A 214 -5.18 17.52 -6.04
CA ASN A 214 -6.01 17.10 -4.91
C ASN A 214 -6.96 18.20 -4.41
N ALA A 215 -8.02 17.75 -3.76
CA ALA A 215 -8.86 18.52 -2.85
C ALA A 215 -8.59 18.05 -1.40
N TRP A 216 -9.34 18.55 -0.43
CA TRP A 216 -9.17 18.13 0.98
C TRP A 216 -9.56 16.66 1.18
N GLY A 217 -9.03 16.00 2.22
CA GLY A 217 -9.41 14.63 2.61
C GLY A 217 -9.29 13.59 1.49
N ASN A 218 -10.20 12.60 1.50
CA ASN A 218 -10.28 11.48 0.55
C ASN A 218 -11.01 11.83 -0.77
N TYR A 219 -11.00 13.09 -1.21
CA TYR A 219 -11.60 13.48 -2.49
C TYR A 219 -10.59 13.35 -3.64
N SER A 220 -11.06 13.37 -4.89
CA SER A 220 -10.21 13.37 -6.11
C SER A 220 -9.61 12.00 -6.50
N SER A 221 -10.11 10.91 -5.91
CA SER A 221 -9.69 9.54 -6.24
C SER A 221 -10.55 8.88 -7.32
N CYS A 222 -10.03 7.84 -7.98
CA CYS A 222 -10.83 7.00 -8.89
C CYS A 222 -11.86 6.18 -8.11
N VAL A 223 -11.40 5.36 -7.16
CA VAL A 223 -12.26 4.60 -6.23
C VAL A 223 -12.06 5.08 -4.81
N THR A 224 -13.16 5.37 -4.11
CA THR A 224 -13.15 5.60 -2.66
C THR A 224 -14.19 4.70 -2.00
N PHE A 225 -13.73 3.77 -1.18
CA PHE A 225 -14.59 3.01 -0.26
C PHE A 225 -14.43 3.59 1.14
N ALA A 226 -15.44 4.33 1.59
CA ALA A 226 -15.45 4.98 2.89
C ALA A 226 -16.51 4.32 3.79
N GLY A 227 -16.07 3.58 4.79
CA GLY A 227 -16.94 2.78 5.67
C GLY A 227 -17.66 1.65 4.94
N VAL A 228 -16.98 0.97 4.02
CA VAL A 228 -17.55 -0.19 3.31
C VAL A 228 -17.22 -1.47 4.08
N THR A 229 -18.25 -2.26 4.43
CA THR A 229 -18.06 -3.63 4.95
C THR A 229 -18.31 -4.65 3.85
N TYR A 230 -17.33 -5.49 3.54
CA TYR A 230 -17.32 -6.39 2.37
C TYR A 230 -17.29 -5.62 1.05
N GLY A 231 -16.09 -5.36 0.54
CA GLY A 231 -15.86 -4.64 -0.71
C GLY A 231 -14.94 -5.40 -1.66
N TRP A 232 -15.17 -5.24 -2.96
CA TRP A 232 -14.32 -5.80 -4.01
C TRP A 232 -14.00 -4.76 -5.08
N VAL A 233 -12.71 -4.65 -5.42
CA VAL A 233 -12.23 -3.91 -6.59
C VAL A 233 -11.35 -4.89 -7.36
N ARG A 234 -11.84 -5.42 -8.47
CA ARG A 234 -11.18 -6.55 -9.17
C ARG A 234 -11.03 -6.29 -10.65
N ASP A 235 -9.84 -6.55 -11.19
CA ASP A 235 -9.58 -6.38 -12.61
C ASP A 235 -9.93 -4.95 -13.09
N VAL A 236 -9.52 -3.95 -12.30
CA VAL A 236 -9.79 -2.53 -12.58
C VAL A 236 -8.50 -1.83 -12.99
N GLU A 237 -8.59 -0.90 -13.93
CA GLU A 237 -7.51 0.05 -14.24
C GLU A 237 -7.92 1.44 -13.76
N ALA A 238 -7.10 2.11 -12.96
CA ALA A 238 -7.38 3.44 -12.42
C ALA A 238 -6.38 4.46 -12.98
N ILE A 239 -6.88 5.44 -13.73
CA ILE A 239 -6.09 6.29 -14.61
C ILE A 239 -6.15 7.74 -14.12
N ASN A 240 -4.97 8.34 -13.95
CA ASN A 240 -4.78 9.76 -13.72
C ASN A 240 -5.68 10.39 -12.63
N PRO A 241 -5.84 9.79 -11.44
CA PRO A 241 -6.57 10.42 -10.35
C PRO A 241 -5.84 11.66 -9.83
N GLY A 242 -6.62 12.64 -9.37
CA GLY A 242 -6.06 13.83 -8.76
C GLY A 242 -5.48 13.58 -7.37
N LEU A 243 -5.91 12.52 -6.70
CA LEU A 243 -5.37 12.03 -5.43
C LEU A 243 -4.95 10.56 -5.59
N HIS A 244 -5.80 9.57 -5.24
CA HIS A 244 -5.42 8.15 -5.25
C HIS A 244 -6.11 7.33 -6.37
N CYS A 245 -5.50 6.23 -6.83
CA CYS A 245 -6.20 5.27 -7.69
C CYS A 245 -7.30 4.54 -6.89
N VAL A 246 -6.93 3.95 -5.75
CA VAL A 246 -7.86 3.27 -4.85
C VAL A 246 -7.61 3.74 -3.42
N ASP A 247 -8.66 4.20 -2.75
CA ASP A 247 -8.61 4.61 -1.34
C ASP A 247 -9.65 3.84 -0.52
N ILE A 248 -9.16 3.05 0.43
CA ILE A 248 -9.97 2.26 1.36
C ILE A 248 -9.89 2.90 2.74
N THR A 249 -10.97 3.56 3.15
CA THR A 249 -10.91 4.55 4.23
C THR A 249 -12.12 4.52 5.17
N SER A 250 -12.00 5.25 6.28
CA SER A 250 -13.14 5.81 7.02
C SER A 250 -13.76 7.00 6.27
N PRO A 251 -14.96 7.47 6.65
CA PRO A 251 -15.58 8.66 6.06
C PRO A 251 -14.69 9.89 5.99
N LEU A 252 -13.83 10.07 7.00
CA LEU A 252 -12.88 11.15 7.14
C LEU A 252 -11.53 10.61 7.60
N TYR A 253 -10.44 11.15 7.06
CA TYR A 253 -9.12 11.00 7.66
C TYR A 253 -9.12 11.71 9.01
N ASN A 254 -8.67 11.01 10.05
CA ASN A 254 -8.74 11.44 11.44
C ASN A 254 -7.34 11.65 12.00
N TYR A 255 -7.15 12.79 12.66
CA TYR A 255 -5.87 13.23 13.21
C TYR A 255 -5.97 13.52 14.71
N ALA A 256 -6.64 12.63 15.46
CA ALA A 256 -6.81 12.74 16.91
C ALA A 256 -5.55 12.37 17.71
N GLY A 257 -4.42 12.13 17.05
CA GLY A 257 -3.16 11.74 17.67
C GLY A 257 -2.89 10.23 17.63
N ASP A 258 -1.63 9.87 17.89
CA ASP A 258 -1.21 8.48 18.04
C ASP A 258 -1.93 7.81 19.22
N GLY A 259 -2.41 6.57 19.03
CA GLY A 259 -3.29 5.85 19.94
C GLY A 259 -4.79 6.03 19.65
N MET A 260 -5.15 6.85 18.66
CA MET A 260 -6.52 7.04 18.19
C MET A 260 -6.65 6.72 16.68
N ARG A 261 -7.86 6.44 16.22
CA ARG A 261 -8.17 6.23 14.79
C ARG A 261 -9.54 6.75 14.40
N GLY A 262 -9.74 6.98 13.10
CA GLY A 262 -11.05 7.36 12.56
C GLY A 262 -12.12 6.29 12.77
N ARG A 263 -13.33 6.74 13.12
CA ARG A 263 -14.54 5.92 13.22
C ARG A 263 -15.03 5.44 11.87
N GLY A 264 -15.65 4.26 11.86
CA GLY A 264 -16.37 3.76 10.68
C GLY A 264 -15.46 3.42 9.50
N GLY A 265 -14.26 2.92 9.79
CA GLY A 265 -13.35 2.37 8.78
C GLY A 265 -13.98 1.30 7.89
N SER A 266 -13.45 1.15 6.68
CA SER A 266 -13.81 0.03 5.83
C SER A 266 -13.27 -1.29 6.41
N LYS A 267 -13.97 -2.40 6.12
CA LYS A 267 -13.66 -3.71 6.71
C LYS A 267 -13.90 -4.86 5.73
N TYR A 268 -12.97 -5.81 5.65
CA TYR A 268 -13.04 -6.97 4.76
C TYR A 268 -13.12 -6.54 3.29
N VAL A 269 -12.05 -5.94 2.78
CA VAL A 269 -11.98 -5.45 1.40
C VAL A 269 -10.94 -6.23 0.64
N TRP A 270 -11.25 -6.63 -0.59
CA TRP A 270 -10.29 -7.27 -1.49
C TRP A 270 -10.08 -6.44 -2.76
N VAL A 271 -8.83 -6.01 -2.95
CA VAL A 271 -8.36 -5.34 -4.15
C VAL A 271 -7.47 -6.32 -4.91
N ASP A 272 -7.88 -6.74 -6.11
CA ASP A 272 -7.20 -7.80 -6.87
C ASP A 272 -7.02 -7.41 -8.33
N LYS A 273 -5.86 -7.70 -8.92
CA LYS A 273 -5.63 -7.46 -10.36
C LYS A 273 -5.86 -6.01 -10.75
N VAL A 274 -5.51 -5.06 -9.90
CA VAL A 274 -5.68 -3.62 -10.19
C VAL A 274 -4.40 -3.04 -10.78
N ASN A 275 -4.55 -2.29 -11.88
CA ASN A 275 -3.50 -1.44 -12.43
C ASN A 275 -3.81 0.02 -12.08
N GLY A 276 -2.81 0.82 -11.73
CA GLY A 276 -2.99 2.24 -11.55
C GLY A 276 -1.78 3.07 -11.93
N PHE A 277 -2.00 4.22 -12.56
CA PHE A 277 -0.91 5.12 -12.96
C PHE A 277 -1.35 6.58 -13.03
N GLY A 278 -0.36 7.48 -13.04
CA GLY A 278 -0.58 8.93 -13.16
C GLY A 278 -1.23 9.57 -11.93
N PHE A 279 -1.28 8.86 -10.82
CA PHE A 279 -1.92 9.31 -9.59
C PHE A 279 -1.23 10.51 -8.95
N GLY A 280 -2.01 11.40 -8.34
CA GLY A 280 -1.53 12.63 -7.72
C GLY A 280 -0.78 12.39 -6.42
N ASP A 281 -1.23 11.41 -5.63
CA ASP A 281 -0.67 11.00 -4.35
C ASP A 281 -0.19 9.55 -4.43
N ASP A 282 -1.03 8.57 -4.09
CA ASP A 282 -0.66 7.15 -4.08
C ASP A 282 -1.49 6.32 -5.07
N GLY A 283 -0.96 5.18 -5.49
CA GLY A 283 -1.70 4.21 -6.28
C GLY A 283 -2.84 3.64 -5.44
N LEU A 284 -2.50 2.72 -4.54
CA LEU A 284 -3.44 2.22 -3.53
C LEU A 284 -3.08 2.79 -2.16
N THR A 285 -4.07 3.27 -1.43
CA THR A 285 -3.89 3.65 -0.02
C THR A 285 -4.99 3.09 0.88
N THR A 286 -4.65 2.84 2.15
CA THR A 286 -5.62 2.51 3.19
C THR A 286 -5.50 3.48 4.35
N HIS A 287 -6.65 3.88 4.90
CA HIS A 287 -6.74 4.75 6.08
C HIS A 287 -7.80 4.22 7.05
N HIS A 288 -7.46 4.16 8.33
CA HIS A 288 -8.39 3.86 9.44
C HIS A 288 -9.30 2.65 9.18
N SER A 289 -8.81 1.65 8.46
CA SER A 289 -9.59 0.50 7.97
C SER A 289 -8.93 -0.80 8.40
N ASP A 290 -9.71 -1.88 8.46
CA ASP A 290 -9.24 -3.19 8.95
C ASP A 290 -9.47 -4.31 7.93
N TYR A 291 -8.62 -5.33 7.96
CA TYR A 291 -8.83 -6.56 7.18
C TYR A 291 -8.96 -6.26 5.68
N VAL A 292 -7.90 -5.65 5.13
CA VAL A 292 -7.78 -5.36 3.71
C VAL A 292 -6.81 -6.36 3.09
N PHE A 293 -7.19 -6.94 1.95
CA PHE A 293 -6.34 -7.83 1.17
C PHE A 293 -6.08 -7.20 -0.19
N VAL A 294 -4.81 -7.02 -0.55
CA VAL A 294 -4.37 -6.48 -1.83
C VAL A 294 -3.51 -7.53 -2.53
N SER A 295 -3.97 -8.04 -3.66
CA SER A 295 -3.26 -9.08 -4.40
C SER A 295 -3.09 -8.75 -5.88
N ASN A 296 -1.98 -9.18 -6.45
CA ASN A 296 -1.73 -9.10 -7.90
C ASN A 296 -2.01 -7.70 -8.45
N CYS A 297 -1.56 -6.64 -7.79
CA CYS A 297 -1.74 -5.26 -8.27
C CYS A 297 -0.44 -4.69 -8.85
N HIS A 298 -0.56 -3.71 -9.74
CA HIS A 298 0.54 -2.93 -10.28
C HIS A 298 0.26 -1.43 -10.21
N PHE A 299 1.14 -0.66 -9.58
CA PHE A 299 1.03 0.80 -9.51
C PHE A 299 2.32 1.47 -9.97
N SER A 300 2.23 2.40 -10.92
CA SER A 300 3.42 3.04 -11.50
C SER A 300 3.22 4.51 -11.81
N ASP A 301 4.33 5.21 -12.01
CA ASP A 301 4.36 6.54 -12.65
C ASP A 301 3.40 7.57 -12.03
N PRO A 302 3.47 7.84 -10.71
CA PRO A 302 2.73 8.95 -10.11
C PRO A 302 3.04 10.28 -10.81
N SER A 303 2.02 11.12 -10.94
CA SER A 303 2.23 12.51 -11.30
C SER A 303 2.83 13.32 -10.13
N GLY A 304 2.56 12.91 -8.89
CA GLY A 304 2.99 13.59 -7.67
C GLY A 304 2.35 14.97 -7.45
N LYS A 305 1.34 15.33 -8.24
CA LYS A 305 0.72 16.67 -8.27
C LYS A 305 -0.28 16.93 -7.15
N ALA A 306 -0.54 15.98 -6.24
CA ALA A 306 -1.24 16.28 -4.99
C ALA A 306 -0.36 17.11 -4.02
N HIS A 307 0.95 17.09 -4.24
CA HIS A 307 1.94 17.65 -3.34
C HIS A 307 2.71 18.83 -3.97
N LYS A 308 3.54 19.47 -3.14
CA LYS A 308 4.54 20.42 -3.63
C LYS A 308 5.59 19.67 -4.45
N LYS A 309 5.90 20.18 -5.65
CA LYS A 309 6.96 19.65 -6.51
C LYS A 309 8.27 19.44 -5.74
N GLY A 310 8.84 18.24 -5.84
CA GLY A 310 10.08 17.85 -5.16
C GLY A 310 9.90 17.38 -3.71
N TYR A 311 8.68 17.38 -3.18
CA TYR A 311 8.29 16.90 -1.85
C TYR A 311 6.99 16.09 -1.92
N SER A 312 6.84 15.27 -2.95
CA SER A 312 5.69 14.41 -3.20
C SER A 312 5.91 13.03 -2.61
N ASN A 313 5.13 12.70 -1.57
CA ASN A 313 5.15 11.40 -0.91
C ASN A 313 4.32 10.36 -1.70
N SER A 314 4.60 10.23 -3.00
CA SER A 314 3.71 9.51 -3.91
C SER A 314 4.10 8.05 -4.07
N ASN A 315 3.42 7.16 -3.35
CA ASN A 315 3.77 5.75 -3.26
C ASN A 315 2.96 4.88 -4.22
N GLY A 316 3.50 3.72 -4.60
CA GLY A 316 2.71 2.73 -5.33
C GLY A 316 1.60 2.15 -4.45
N ILE A 317 1.98 1.67 -3.25
CA ILE A 317 1.05 1.18 -2.23
C ILE A 317 1.39 1.82 -0.89
N GLU A 318 0.42 2.44 -0.23
CA GLU A 318 0.55 3.08 1.07
C GLU A 318 -0.43 2.46 2.08
N ILE A 319 0.09 1.91 3.17
CA ILE A 319 -0.72 1.48 4.31
C ILE A 319 -0.58 2.56 5.38
N ASP A 320 -1.55 3.47 5.42
CA ASP A 320 -1.46 4.73 6.14
C ASP A 320 -2.26 4.75 7.44
N ASP A 321 -2.18 5.88 8.14
CA ASP A 321 -2.98 6.39 9.25
C ASP A 321 -4.12 5.47 9.70
N GLY A 322 -3.92 4.79 10.83
CA GLY A 322 -4.91 4.00 11.56
C GLY A 322 -5.32 2.69 10.89
N SER A 323 -4.66 2.28 9.80
CA SER A 323 -4.92 1.00 9.14
C SER A 323 -4.43 -0.17 9.98
N ARG A 324 -5.17 -1.27 9.99
CA ARG A 324 -4.76 -2.50 10.69
C ARG A 324 -5.06 -3.74 9.88
N HIS A 325 -4.27 -4.79 10.12
CA HIS A 325 -4.54 -6.13 9.61
C HIS A 325 -4.67 -6.10 8.07
N VAL A 326 -3.57 -5.81 7.40
CA VAL A 326 -3.51 -5.67 5.94
C VAL A 326 -2.59 -6.73 5.35
N TRP A 327 -3.08 -7.41 4.32
CA TRP A 327 -2.34 -8.44 3.59
C TRP A 327 -2.00 -7.94 2.19
N LEU A 328 -0.72 -8.00 1.83
CA LEU A 328 -0.20 -7.67 0.50
C LEU A 328 0.40 -8.95 -0.12
N PHE A 329 -0.09 -9.36 -1.28
CA PHE A 329 0.33 -10.61 -1.91
C PHE A 329 0.63 -10.44 -3.41
N ASN A 330 1.86 -10.75 -3.81
CA ASN A 330 2.32 -10.72 -5.20
C ASN A 330 1.98 -9.41 -5.94
N ASN A 331 2.25 -8.28 -5.30
CA ASN A 331 2.05 -6.96 -5.92
C ASN A 331 3.34 -6.47 -6.58
N SER A 332 3.23 -5.40 -7.35
CA SER A 332 4.37 -4.75 -8.00
C SER A 332 4.22 -3.24 -8.07
N THR A 333 5.33 -2.53 -8.08
CA THR A 333 5.39 -1.07 -8.19
C THR A 333 6.58 -0.65 -9.04
N SER A 334 6.45 0.49 -9.72
CA SER A 334 7.60 1.05 -10.43
C SER A 334 7.60 2.56 -10.59
N ARG A 335 8.78 3.15 -10.43
CA ARG A 335 9.05 4.59 -10.60
C ARG A 335 8.22 5.49 -9.66
N CYS A 336 7.84 4.96 -8.49
CA CYS A 336 7.18 5.67 -7.42
C CYS A 336 8.21 6.30 -6.45
N PHE A 337 7.74 7.10 -5.49
CA PHE A 337 8.57 7.47 -4.34
C PHE A 337 8.80 6.22 -3.46
N GLY A 338 7.76 5.73 -2.79
CA GLY A 338 7.77 4.44 -2.12
C GLY A 338 7.20 3.36 -3.03
N GLY A 339 7.78 2.16 -3.00
CA GLY A 339 7.12 0.98 -3.56
C GLY A 339 5.94 0.59 -2.66
N ILE A 340 6.27 0.03 -1.50
CA ILE A 340 5.35 -0.04 -0.35
C ILE A 340 5.82 0.92 0.74
N GLU A 341 4.91 1.78 1.18
CA GLU A 341 5.07 2.56 2.40
C GLU A 341 4.08 2.09 3.48
N ILE A 342 4.58 1.83 4.69
CA ILE A 342 3.75 1.53 5.86
C ILE A 342 4.02 2.63 6.89
N LYS A 343 3.05 3.50 7.12
CA LYS A 343 3.30 4.73 7.86
C LYS A 343 2.12 5.26 8.66
N ALA A 344 2.40 6.39 9.31
CA ALA A 344 1.41 7.42 9.61
C ALA A 344 2.05 8.80 9.66
N HIS A 345 1.20 9.81 9.59
CA HIS A 345 1.47 11.18 10.00
C HIS A 345 1.68 11.28 11.53
N ALA A 346 2.38 12.33 11.96
CA ALA A 346 2.76 12.52 13.38
C ALA A 346 1.58 12.63 14.36
N ASN A 347 0.42 13.04 13.84
CA ASN A 347 -0.83 13.25 14.56
C ASN A 347 -1.85 12.14 14.28
N SER A 348 -1.41 10.96 13.85
CA SER A 348 -2.24 9.78 13.64
C SER A 348 -1.55 8.53 14.18
N SER A 349 -2.27 7.41 14.18
CA SER A 349 -1.69 6.11 14.54
C SER A 349 -1.05 5.46 13.33
N ALA A 350 0.18 4.99 13.43
CA ALA A 350 0.85 4.18 12.43
C ALA A 350 0.11 2.88 12.15
N ALA A 351 0.08 2.48 10.88
CA ALA A 351 -0.49 1.21 10.49
C ALA A 351 0.19 0.03 11.21
N SER A 352 -0.58 -0.99 11.59
CA SER A 352 -0.06 -2.15 12.32
C SER A 352 -0.68 -3.47 11.89
N GLY A 353 0.04 -4.57 12.13
CA GLY A 353 -0.41 -5.90 11.71
C GLY A 353 -0.43 -6.04 10.19
N VAL A 354 0.64 -5.60 9.52
CA VAL A 354 0.76 -5.70 8.06
C VAL A 354 1.56 -6.95 7.69
N PHE A 355 1.05 -7.73 6.75
CA PHE A 355 1.74 -8.89 6.20
C PHE A 355 1.98 -8.74 4.71
N ILE A 356 3.24 -8.80 4.29
CA ILE A 356 3.67 -8.75 2.89
C ILE A 356 4.20 -10.13 2.50
N SER A 357 3.69 -10.72 1.43
CA SER A 357 4.22 -11.96 0.88
C SER A 357 4.33 -11.83 -0.64
N GLY A 358 5.52 -11.54 -1.12
CA GLY A 358 5.75 -11.26 -2.54
C GLY A 358 5.45 -9.81 -2.88
N HIS A 359 6.50 -9.04 -3.16
CA HIS A 359 6.37 -7.73 -3.80
C HIS A 359 7.56 -7.47 -4.70
N LEU A 360 7.31 -6.96 -5.91
CA LEU A 360 8.33 -6.56 -6.87
C LEU A 360 8.35 -5.03 -7.04
N SER A 361 9.37 -4.37 -6.51
CA SER A 361 9.58 -2.93 -6.66
C SER A 361 10.71 -2.67 -7.67
N VAL A 362 10.44 -1.86 -8.69
CA VAL A 362 11.39 -1.57 -9.78
C VAL A 362 11.57 -0.06 -9.95
N ASN A 363 12.79 0.42 -9.72
CA ASN A 363 13.12 1.85 -9.84
C ASN A 363 12.30 2.80 -8.94
N ASP A 364 11.68 2.28 -7.87
CA ASP A 364 11.14 3.14 -6.83
C ASP A 364 12.29 3.79 -6.05
N ASN A 365 12.09 4.98 -5.48
CA ASN A 365 13.13 5.61 -4.67
C ASN A 365 13.38 4.82 -3.38
N ARG A 366 12.31 4.43 -2.68
CA ARG A 366 12.37 3.58 -1.50
C ARG A 366 11.44 2.39 -1.69
N SER A 367 11.99 1.26 -2.09
CA SER A 367 11.16 0.08 -2.41
C SER A 367 10.28 -0.35 -1.25
N PHE A 368 10.84 -0.41 -0.03
CA PHE A 368 10.09 -0.68 1.19
C PHE A 368 10.41 0.38 2.26
N ASN A 369 9.43 1.22 2.63
CA ASN A 369 9.64 2.34 3.55
C ASN A 369 8.67 2.26 4.74
N PHE A 370 9.15 1.84 5.91
CA PHE A 370 8.34 1.70 7.11
C PHE A 370 8.74 2.79 8.11
N ARG A 371 7.81 3.71 8.42
CA ARG A 371 8.11 4.86 9.27
C ARG A 371 6.92 5.43 10.00
N HIS A 372 7.12 5.98 11.20
CA HIS A 372 6.14 6.86 11.82
C HIS A 372 6.72 8.28 11.92
N ILE A 373 6.14 9.20 11.16
CA ILE A 373 6.61 10.60 11.11
C ILE A 373 6.44 11.23 12.49
N GLY A 374 7.43 11.97 13.01
CA GLY A 374 7.30 12.65 14.30
C GLY A 374 7.31 11.73 15.53
N HIS A 375 7.75 10.48 15.37
CA HIS A 375 7.93 9.49 16.45
C HIS A 375 9.30 8.79 16.39
N HIS A 376 10.26 9.39 15.69
CA HIS A 376 11.50 8.72 15.29
C HIS A 376 12.78 9.47 15.71
N LEU A 377 12.68 10.77 16.01
CA LEU A 377 13.79 11.53 16.61
C LEU A 377 13.86 11.34 18.12
N ARG A 378 15.02 11.63 18.72
CA ARG A 378 15.25 11.48 20.17
C ARG A 378 14.26 12.28 21.03
N GLU A 379 13.86 13.46 20.58
CA GLU A 379 12.96 14.34 21.34
C GLU A 379 11.48 14.11 20.99
N ASP A 380 11.20 13.28 19.98
CA ASP A 380 9.84 12.89 19.62
C ASP A 380 9.26 11.95 20.70
N PRO A 381 7.93 11.93 20.89
CA PRO A 381 7.29 10.85 21.62
C PRO A 381 7.60 9.49 20.97
N GLU A 382 7.58 8.42 21.76
CA GLU A 382 7.58 7.07 21.19
C GLU A 382 6.21 6.75 20.60
N SER A 383 6.19 5.98 19.52
CA SER A 383 4.93 5.58 18.93
C SER A 383 4.20 4.53 19.77
N LEU A 384 2.89 4.70 19.88
CA LEU A 384 1.94 3.77 20.48
C LEU A 384 1.42 2.71 19.49
N SER A 385 1.62 2.92 18.19
CA SER A 385 0.94 2.20 17.12
C SER A 385 1.85 1.57 16.06
N ALA A 386 3.10 2.05 15.91
CA ALA A 386 4.05 1.56 14.89
C ALA A 386 4.63 0.18 15.22
N TYR A 387 3.83 -0.87 15.04
CA TYR A 387 4.16 -2.24 15.43
C TYR A 387 3.77 -3.26 14.37
N ASN A 388 4.42 -4.42 14.46
CA ASN A 388 3.97 -5.68 13.87
C ASN A 388 3.90 -5.65 12.33
N ILE A 389 5.07 -5.76 11.70
CA ILE A 389 5.19 -6.00 10.25
C ILE A 389 5.84 -7.37 10.05
N LYS A 390 5.17 -8.23 9.28
CA LYS A 390 5.74 -9.47 8.76
C LYS A 390 5.92 -9.30 7.26
N ALA A 391 7.08 -9.65 6.72
CA ALA A 391 7.33 -9.55 5.30
C ALA A 391 8.14 -10.75 4.79
N GLN A 392 7.82 -11.22 3.60
CA GLN A 392 8.58 -12.26 2.94
C GLN A 392 8.58 -12.10 1.42
N ARG A 393 9.57 -12.70 0.77
CA ARG A 393 9.70 -12.71 -0.71
C ARG A 393 9.72 -11.29 -1.28
N LEU A 394 10.51 -10.41 -0.67
CA LEU A 394 10.63 -9.01 -1.10
C LEU A 394 11.69 -8.87 -2.19
N VAL A 395 11.35 -8.21 -3.30
CA VAL A 395 12.28 -7.93 -4.40
C VAL A 395 12.33 -6.43 -4.66
N SER A 396 13.54 -5.87 -4.61
CA SER A 396 13.86 -4.47 -4.94
C SER A 396 14.88 -4.48 -6.06
N LEU A 397 14.55 -3.86 -7.19
CA LEU A 397 15.41 -3.75 -8.37
C LEU A 397 15.72 -2.28 -8.68
N ALA A 398 17.01 -1.97 -8.66
CA ALA A 398 17.61 -0.69 -9.00
C ALA A 398 16.87 0.53 -8.43
N PRO A 399 16.83 0.72 -7.09
CA PRO A 399 16.30 1.95 -6.51
C PRO A 399 17.05 3.18 -7.01
N ILE A 400 16.33 4.24 -7.40
CA ILE A 400 16.90 5.46 -8.03
C ILE A 400 16.36 6.76 -7.42
N GLU A 401 17.11 7.85 -7.60
CA GLU A 401 16.64 9.20 -7.27
C GLU A 401 15.41 9.56 -8.11
N THR A 402 14.43 10.21 -7.47
CA THR A 402 13.18 10.61 -8.14
C THR A 402 12.93 12.10 -7.99
N ARG A 403 12.32 12.70 -9.00
CA ARG A 403 11.88 14.11 -8.96
C ARG A 403 10.68 14.33 -8.03
N LEU A 404 9.98 13.25 -7.64
CA LEU A 404 8.87 13.31 -6.70
C LEU A 404 9.36 13.86 -5.36
N TYR A 405 10.48 13.34 -4.85
CA TYR A 405 11.09 13.73 -3.59
C TYR A 405 12.59 13.96 -3.77
N LYS A 406 12.97 15.20 -4.11
CA LYS A 406 14.30 15.58 -4.63
C LYS A 406 15.44 15.23 -3.66
N ASP A 407 15.21 15.40 -2.37
CA ASP A 407 16.26 15.23 -1.35
C ASP A 407 16.27 13.82 -0.73
N SER A 408 15.43 12.90 -1.22
CA SER A 408 15.40 11.52 -0.72
C SER A 408 16.42 10.63 -1.43
N SER A 409 17.28 10.02 -0.63
CA SER A 409 18.25 9.03 -1.13
C SER A 409 17.59 7.68 -1.42
N PRO A 410 17.99 6.96 -2.49
CA PRO A 410 17.39 5.69 -2.87
C PRO A 410 17.72 4.54 -1.92
N ARG A 411 16.77 3.64 -1.66
CA ARG A 411 16.89 2.51 -0.72
C ARG A 411 16.05 1.32 -1.16
N SER A 412 16.57 0.12 -0.94
CA SER A 412 15.74 -1.09 -1.01
C SER A 412 14.82 -1.18 0.22
N LEU A 413 15.35 -0.91 1.42
CA LEU A 413 14.58 -1.01 2.66
C LEU A 413 14.95 0.11 3.63
N VAL A 414 13.94 0.71 4.25
CA VAL A 414 14.10 1.64 5.38
C VAL A 414 13.10 1.29 6.47
N ILE A 415 13.59 1.07 7.69
CA ILE A 415 12.76 0.87 8.89
C ILE A 415 13.11 1.95 9.91
N SER A 416 12.12 2.78 10.26
CA SER A 416 12.26 3.91 11.19
C SER A 416 11.13 3.92 12.21
N GLY A 417 11.43 3.94 13.51
CA GLY A 417 10.44 4.04 14.60
C GLY A 417 9.51 2.83 14.80
N TYR A 418 9.50 1.87 13.86
CA TYR A 418 8.69 0.66 13.97
C TYR A 418 9.32 -0.38 14.90
N ARG A 419 8.44 -1.14 15.57
CA ARG A 419 8.78 -2.26 16.43
C ARG A 419 8.19 -3.58 15.91
N ASN A 420 8.84 -4.70 16.22
CA ASN A 420 8.42 -6.04 15.81
C ASN A 420 8.31 -6.14 14.28
N VAL A 421 9.45 -6.10 13.59
CA VAL A 421 9.49 -6.24 12.12
C VAL A 421 10.32 -7.46 11.74
N ALA A 422 9.69 -8.45 11.12
CA ALA A 422 10.37 -9.64 10.61
C ALA A 422 10.30 -9.66 9.08
N ILE A 423 11.47 -9.71 8.43
CA ILE A 423 11.62 -9.81 6.98
C ILE A 423 12.44 -11.06 6.66
N ASN A 424 11.87 -11.95 5.85
CA ASN A 424 12.47 -13.23 5.48
C ASN A 424 12.54 -13.36 3.94
N ARG A 425 13.64 -13.89 3.38
CA ARG A 425 13.74 -14.19 1.94
C ARG A 425 13.54 -12.96 1.06
N PHE A 426 14.62 -12.23 0.82
CA PHE A 426 14.58 -11.02 0.00
C PHE A 426 15.74 -10.96 -0.99
N LEU A 427 15.50 -10.29 -2.12
CA LEU A 427 16.52 -9.89 -3.09
C LEU A 427 16.52 -8.37 -3.19
N PHE A 428 17.62 -7.75 -2.80
CA PHE A 428 17.86 -6.33 -3.01
C PHE A 428 18.99 -6.16 -4.02
N GLU A 429 18.66 -5.65 -5.18
CA GLU A 429 19.59 -5.49 -6.30
C GLU A 429 19.67 -4.02 -6.69
N GLY A 430 20.88 -3.46 -6.61
CA GLY A 430 21.21 -2.14 -7.13
C GLY A 430 21.64 -2.22 -8.60
N ASP A 431 21.62 -1.08 -9.27
CA ASP A 431 22.30 -0.94 -10.56
C ASP A 431 23.81 -0.75 -10.29
N PRO A 432 24.69 -1.68 -10.75
CA PRO A 432 26.13 -1.60 -10.50
C PRO A 432 26.82 -0.38 -11.12
N LEU A 433 26.15 0.33 -12.03
CA LEU A 433 26.64 1.55 -12.67
C LEU A 433 26.09 2.82 -11.98
N TYR A 434 25.14 2.69 -11.06
CA TYR A 434 24.51 3.82 -10.38
C TYR A 434 25.38 4.33 -9.21
N ASP A 435 25.49 5.66 -9.08
CA ASP A 435 26.17 6.29 -7.95
C ASP A 435 25.25 6.47 -6.75
N TYR A 436 25.34 5.54 -5.79
CA TYR A 436 24.65 5.57 -4.50
C TYR A 436 25.27 6.55 -3.49
N LYS A 437 26.33 7.30 -3.85
CA LYS A 437 26.93 8.39 -3.06
C LYS A 437 27.32 7.98 -1.64
N GLY A 438 27.79 6.74 -1.47
CA GLY A 438 28.14 6.18 -0.17
C GLY A 438 26.96 6.00 0.80
N ARG A 439 25.72 6.21 0.34
CA ARG A 439 24.52 5.97 1.16
C ARG A 439 24.26 4.46 1.24
N PRO A 440 23.71 3.95 2.36
CA PRO A 440 23.46 2.52 2.50
C PRO A 440 22.36 2.05 1.53
N ALA A 441 22.39 0.78 1.11
CA ALA A 441 21.31 0.21 0.29
C ALA A 441 20.03 -0.03 1.13
N SER A 442 20.20 -0.43 2.39
CA SER A 442 19.12 -0.63 3.36
C SER A 442 19.47 -0.04 4.73
N ALA A 443 18.49 0.45 5.48
CA ALA A 443 18.71 1.07 6.78
C ALA A 443 17.66 0.66 7.83
N VAL A 444 18.15 0.27 9.01
CA VAL A 444 17.36 0.13 10.25
C VAL A 444 17.82 1.25 11.18
N GLN A 445 16.92 2.20 11.48
CA GLN A 445 17.31 3.50 12.00
C GLN A 445 16.22 4.14 12.87
N TYR A 446 16.55 5.30 13.46
CA TYR A 446 15.60 6.18 14.15
C TYR A 446 14.64 5.43 15.09
N ARG A 447 15.17 4.85 16.17
CA ARG A 447 14.42 4.09 17.19
C ARG A 447 13.73 2.80 16.73
N ALA A 448 14.03 2.30 15.53
CA ALA A 448 13.55 0.97 15.14
C ALA A 448 14.08 -0.10 16.11
N GLU A 449 13.22 -1.03 16.51
CA GLU A 449 13.55 -2.01 17.55
C GLU A 449 12.86 -3.36 17.33
N HIS A 450 13.46 -4.46 17.77
CA HIS A 450 12.93 -5.82 17.59
C HIS A 450 12.74 -6.15 16.11
N ILE A 451 13.87 -6.15 15.40
CA ILE A 451 13.92 -6.31 13.95
C ILE A 451 14.64 -7.62 13.62
N SER A 452 14.10 -8.40 12.69
CA SER A 452 14.76 -9.58 12.11
C SER A 452 14.82 -9.43 10.59
N LEU A 453 16.02 -9.46 10.03
CA LEU A 453 16.27 -9.53 8.59
C LEU A 453 16.99 -10.85 8.31
N SER A 454 16.33 -11.79 7.62
CA SER A 454 16.83 -13.15 7.45
C SER A 454 16.76 -13.66 6.01
N ASN A 455 17.72 -14.50 5.64
CA ASN A 455 17.76 -15.26 4.38
C ASN A 455 17.71 -14.35 3.14
N GLY A 456 18.59 -13.35 3.07
CA GLY A 456 18.56 -12.33 2.04
C GLY A 456 19.75 -12.37 1.08
N VAL A 457 19.55 -11.87 -0.13
CA VAL A 457 20.60 -11.58 -1.12
C VAL A 457 20.65 -10.08 -1.35
N VAL A 458 21.83 -9.48 -1.27
CA VAL A 458 22.09 -8.09 -1.67
C VAL A 458 23.15 -8.07 -2.75
N ARG A 459 22.91 -7.39 -3.88
CA ARG A 459 23.85 -7.34 -4.99
C ARG A 459 23.85 -6.00 -5.72
N GLY A 460 24.94 -5.67 -6.40
CA GLY A 460 25.02 -4.53 -7.32
C GLY A 460 25.09 -3.14 -6.68
N PHE A 461 25.12 -3.00 -5.35
CA PHE A 461 25.26 -1.69 -4.69
C PHE A 461 26.73 -1.24 -4.56
N ARG A 462 27.48 -1.24 -5.66
CA ARG A 462 28.96 -1.07 -5.66
C ARG A 462 29.46 0.23 -5.02
N THR A 463 28.70 1.32 -5.14
CA THR A 463 29.06 2.64 -4.58
C THR A 463 28.30 2.99 -3.30
N ALA A 464 27.53 2.06 -2.74
CA ALA A 464 26.86 2.22 -1.45
C ALA A 464 27.86 2.07 -0.30
N GLY A 465 27.61 2.78 0.81
CA GLY A 465 28.48 2.70 1.99
C GLY A 465 28.32 1.42 2.81
N SER A 466 27.17 0.75 2.68
CA SER A 466 26.91 -0.60 3.18
C SER A 466 25.68 -1.21 2.49
N ASP A 467 25.57 -2.53 2.47
CA ASP A 467 24.35 -3.22 2.03
C ASP A 467 23.23 -3.02 3.07
N ILE A 468 23.54 -3.27 4.35
CA ILE A 468 22.61 -3.08 5.48
C ILE A 468 23.29 -2.20 6.53
N SER A 469 22.69 -1.05 6.84
CA SER A 469 23.12 -0.17 7.91
C SER A 469 22.18 -0.26 9.11
N ILE A 470 22.70 -0.64 10.27
CA ILE A 470 22.03 -0.53 11.57
C ILE A 470 22.53 0.76 12.21
N MET A 471 21.71 1.80 12.22
CA MET A 471 22.13 3.13 12.65
C MET A 471 22.17 3.25 14.17
N GLY A 472 23.28 3.82 14.64
CA GLY A 472 23.59 4.07 16.04
C GLY A 472 23.22 5.47 16.55
N GLY A 473 23.88 5.89 17.62
CA GLY A 473 23.81 7.21 18.23
C GLY A 473 22.58 7.44 19.12
N LYS A 474 22.22 8.71 19.30
CA LYS A 474 21.18 9.19 20.24
C LYS A 474 19.78 8.59 20.02
N GLN A 475 19.48 8.12 18.81
CA GLN A 475 18.22 7.49 18.42
C GLN A 475 18.49 6.12 17.78
N SER A 476 19.41 5.36 18.37
CA SER A 476 19.91 4.09 17.85
C SER A 476 18.81 3.06 17.61
N ALA A 477 19.00 2.26 16.57
CA ALA A 477 18.28 1.01 16.41
C ALA A 477 18.79 -0.02 17.43
N ARG A 478 17.88 -0.86 17.95
CA ARG A 478 18.17 -1.81 19.03
C ARG A 478 17.49 -3.15 18.79
N ASN A 479 18.00 -4.22 19.40
CA ASN A 479 17.41 -5.56 19.28
C ASN A 479 17.24 -5.99 17.80
N VAL A 480 18.30 -5.84 17.01
CA VAL A 480 18.29 -6.13 15.58
C VAL A 480 19.05 -7.43 15.31
N ARG A 481 18.43 -8.34 14.58
CA ARG A 481 18.98 -9.62 14.15
C ARG A 481 19.12 -9.60 12.63
N VAL A 482 20.33 -9.83 12.14
CA VAL A 482 20.62 -9.98 10.71
C VAL A 482 21.25 -11.35 10.50
N LYS A 483 20.55 -12.22 9.76
CA LYS A 483 20.94 -13.63 9.60
C LYS A 483 20.96 -14.08 8.15
N ASN A 484 21.94 -14.91 7.80
CA ASN A 484 22.00 -15.59 6.50
C ASN A 484 21.91 -14.62 5.31
N ILE A 485 22.79 -13.61 5.28
CA ILE A 485 22.83 -12.63 4.19
C ILE A 485 23.97 -12.98 3.23
N MET A 486 23.66 -13.10 1.95
CA MET A 486 24.63 -13.21 0.88
C MET A 486 24.79 -11.85 0.18
N SER A 487 26.00 -11.28 0.24
CA SER A 487 26.37 -10.08 -0.51
C SER A 487 27.15 -10.49 -1.76
N VAL A 488 26.62 -10.19 -2.95
CA VAL A 488 27.21 -10.57 -4.25
C VAL A 488 27.57 -9.31 -5.04
N ASP A 489 28.86 -9.07 -5.25
CA ASP A 489 29.34 -7.91 -6.03
C ASP A 489 28.64 -6.59 -5.67
N SER A 490 28.58 -6.34 -4.37
CA SER A 490 27.83 -5.23 -3.77
C SER A 490 28.76 -4.32 -2.96
N SER A 491 28.23 -3.58 -1.98
CA SER A 491 29.01 -2.71 -1.12
C SER A 491 30.16 -3.44 -0.42
N ASP A 492 31.21 -2.69 -0.08
CA ASP A 492 32.34 -3.25 0.66
C ASP A 492 31.94 -3.76 2.05
N LYS A 493 30.95 -3.13 2.68
CA LYS A 493 30.43 -3.50 3.99
C LYS A 493 29.05 -4.15 3.85
N THR A 494 28.95 -5.45 4.09
CA THR A 494 27.64 -6.12 4.07
C THR A 494 26.73 -5.66 5.20
N VAL A 495 27.24 -5.62 6.44
CA VAL A 495 26.49 -5.08 7.57
C VAL A 495 27.36 -4.04 8.28
N ALA A 496 26.85 -2.81 8.40
CA ALA A 496 27.46 -1.75 9.19
C ALA A 496 26.62 -1.53 10.46
N VAL A 497 27.26 -1.56 11.62
CA VAL A 497 26.61 -1.31 12.92
C VAL A 497 27.17 -0.01 13.48
N GLY A 498 26.30 0.96 13.73
CA GLY A 498 26.68 2.22 14.35
C GLY A 498 26.86 2.11 15.86
N ASP A 499 27.59 3.06 16.42
CA ASP A 499 27.87 3.15 17.86
C ASP A 499 26.57 3.25 18.69
N ASP A 500 26.57 2.83 19.95
CA ASP A 500 25.39 2.86 20.84
C ASP A 500 24.18 1.98 20.42
N SER A 501 24.26 1.26 19.30
CA SER A 501 23.30 0.19 18.99
C SER A 501 23.49 -0.98 19.94
N LYS A 502 22.40 -1.44 20.57
CA LYS A 502 22.43 -2.49 21.61
C LYS A 502 21.69 -3.73 21.15
N TRP A 503 22.19 -4.89 21.59
CA TRP A 503 21.58 -6.20 21.31
C TRP A 503 21.50 -6.49 19.81
N ILE A 504 22.64 -6.35 19.14
CA ILE A 504 22.76 -6.60 17.71
C ILE A 504 23.35 -7.98 17.50
N MET A 505 22.67 -8.82 16.74
CA MET A 505 23.15 -10.13 16.33
C MET A 505 23.32 -10.14 14.82
N VAL A 506 24.54 -10.39 14.37
CA VAL A 506 24.88 -10.54 12.96
C VAL A 506 25.50 -11.92 12.79
N ASP A 507 24.87 -12.79 12.00
CA ASP A 507 25.26 -14.20 11.87
C ASP A 507 25.03 -14.71 10.42
N GLY A 508 25.85 -15.67 9.99
CA GLY A 508 25.72 -16.29 8.66
C GLY A 508 25.92 -15.33 7.48
N ILE A 509 26.74 -14.28 7.62
CA ILE A 509 27.05 -13.33 6.54
C ILE A 509 28.09 -13.91 5.60
N ARG A 510 27.79 -13.94 4.30
CA ARG A 510 28.68 -14.41 3.25
C ARG A 510 28.86 -13.32 2.21
N LYS A 511 30.07 -13.22 1.66
CA LYS A 511 30.39 -12.25 0.62
C LYS A 511 31.04 -12.95 -0.55
N GLN A 512 30.52 -12.70 -1.75
CA GLN A 512 31.03 -13.17 -3.01
C GLN A 512 31.38 -11.95 -3.88
N LYS A 513 32.60 -11.90 -4.41
CA LYS A 513 32.94 -10.96 -5.48
C LYS A 513 32.67 -11.64 -6.81
N ALA A 514 32.20 -10.90 -7.81
CA ALA A 514 32.18 -11.42 -9.17
C ALA A 514 33.63 -11.63 -9.62
N ASP A 515 33.88 -12.74 -10.32
CA ASP A 515 35.14 -12.92 -11.03
C ASP A 515 35.24 -11.78 -12.04
N ARG A 516 36.31 -10.98 -11.94
CA ARG A 516 36.58 -9.93 -12.93
C ARG A 516 36.90 -10.63 -14.25
N LEU A 517 35.95 -10.61 -15.18
CA LEU A 517 36.19 -10.93 -16.59
C LEU A 517 37.12 -9.90 -17.21
#